data_AF-A0A9X2F7H3-F1
#
_entry.id   AF-A0A9X2F7H3-F1
#
_cell.length_a   1.000
_cell.length_b   1.000
_cell.length_c   1.000
_cell.angle_alpha   90.00
_cell.angle_beta   90.00
_cell.angle_gamma   90.00
#
_symmetry.space_group_name_H-M   'P 1'
#
loop_
_entity.id
_entity.type
_entity.pdbx_description
1 polymer ?
#
loop_
_entity_poly.entity_id
_entity_poly.type
_entity_poly.pdbx_seq_one_letter_code
_entity_poly.pdbx_strand_id
1 'polypeptide(L)'
;MSSNSETFNPFDPTGMLKDMRDASMDAWAKVMVDVVNTDAYADASGAMLDAWLVSSGPFRKAVEDTMKNTLASLNLPSRDEVTRLAERLTNIEVRLDDMDAKLDEVLSACRSSMDNSGN
;
A
#
# COMPACT_ATOMS: atom_id res chain seq x y z
N MET A 1 11.92 -50.75 20.40
CA MET A 1 11.55 -50.55 21.82
C MET A 1 11.11 -49.10 21.92
N SER A 2 9.85 -48.75 22.15
CA SER A 2 8.92 -49.30 23.12
C SER A 2 7.49 -49.32 22.59
N SER A 3 6.84 -50.46 22.76
CA SER A 3 5.40 -50.62 22.72
C SER A 3 4.81 -49.83 23.88
N ASN A 4 3.98 -48.83 23.62
CA ASN A 4 3.07 -48.32 24.65
C ASN A 4 1.69 -48.83 24.29
N SER A 5 1.43 -50.03 24.80
CA SER A 5 0.17 -50.74 24.70
C SER A 5 -0.97 -49.87 25.21
N GLU A 6 -1.99 -49.76 24.37
CA GLU A 6 -3.38 -49.59 24.72
C GLU A 6 -3.68 -50.05 26.17
N THR A 7 -3.96 -49.10 27.05
CA THR A 7 -4.68 -49.39 28.28
C THR A 7 -6.08 -48.87 28.12
N PHE A 8 -6.90 -49.59 27.34
CA PHE A 8 -8.33 -49.59 27.61
C PHE A 8 -8.50 -50.08 29.05
N ASN A 9 -8.73 -49.14 29.98
CA ASN A 9 -8.92 -49.44 31.39
C ASN A 9 -10.43 -49.41 31.66
N PRO A 10 -11.11 -50.58 31.79
CA PRO A 10 -12.57 -50.66 31.91
C PRO A 10 -13.16 -49.95 33.14
N PHE A 11 -12.29 -49.51 34.06
CA PHE A 11 -12.63 -48.83 35.31
C PHE A 11 -12.19 -47.35 35.34
N ASP A 12 -11.72 -46.79 34.22
CA ASP A 12 -11.42 -45.36 34.11
C ASP A 12 -12.49 -44.63 33.26
N PRO A 13 -13.59 -44.16 33.86
CA PRO A 13 -14.65 -43.43 33.15
C PRO A 13 -14.15 -42.11 32.56
N THR A 14 -13.00 -41.60 33.01
CA THR A 14 -12.40 -40.37 32.47
C THR A 14 -11.61 -40.63 31.18
N GLY A 15 -11.10 -41.85 30.99
CA GLY A 15 -10.45 -42.30 29.75
C GLY A 15 -11.41 -42.32 28.57
N MET A 16 -12.59 -42.95 28.72
CA MET A 16 -13.61 -42.96 27.65
C MET A 16 -14.11 -41.56 27.29
N LEU A 17 -14.32 -40.69 28.28
CA LEU A 17 -14.72 -39.29 28.06
C LEU A 17 -13.62 -38.48 27.35
N LYS A 18 -12.37 -38.73 27.72
CA LYS A 18 -11.19 -38.12 27.10
C LYS A 18 -11.03 -38.56 25.65
N ASP A 19 -11.19 -39.85 25.36
CA ASP A 19 -11.10 -40.38 24.00
C ASP A 19 -12.22 -39.86 23.11
N MET A 20 -13.46 -39.77 23.64
CA MET A 20 -14.58 -39.17 22.92
C MET A 20 -14.35 -37.68 22.62
N ARG A 21 -13.79 -36.94 23.59
CA ARG A 21 -13.42 -35.53 23.40
C ARG A 21 -12.30 -35.38 22.39
N ASP A 22 -11.25 -36.19 22.49
CA ASP A 22 -10.07 -36.12 21.64
C ASP A 22 -10.46 -36.48 20.19
N ALA A 23 -11.31 -37.50 19.98
CA ALA A 23 -11.90 -37.81 18.67
C ALA A 23 -12.80 -36.69 18.12
N SER A 24 -13.59 -36.04 18.98
CA SER A 24 -14.40 -34.88 18.60
C SER A 24 -13.51 -33.71 18.18
N MET A 25 -12.48 -33.37 18.95
CA MET A 25 -11.54 -32.29 18.64
C MET A 25 -10.77 -32.57 17.35
N ASP A 26 -10.36 -33.81 17.09
CA ASP A 26 -9.69 -34.19 15.83
C ASP A 26 -10.61 -34.01 14.62
N ALA A 27 -11.89 -34.36 14.75
CA ALA A 27 -12.89 -34.13 13.70
C ALA A 27 -13.08 -32.62 13.45
N TRP A 28 -13.22 -31.81 14.51
CA TRP A 28 -13.35 -30.36 14.39
C TRP A 28 -12.08 -29.69 13.84
N ALA A 29 -10.91 -30.17 14.24
CA ALA A 29 -9.62 -29.69 13.75
C ALA A 29 -9.48 -29.96 12.26
N LYS A 30 -9.82 -31.17 11.80
CA LYS A 30 -9.78 -31.52 10.38
C LYS A 30 -10.73 -30.65 9.54
N VAL A 31 -11.96 -30.44 10.02
CA VAL A 31 -12.91 -29.54 9.38
C VAL A 31 -12.36 -28.12 9.31
N MET A 32 -11.74 -27.60 10.37
CA MET A 32 -11.14 -26.26 10.33
C MET A 32 -9.93 -26.16 9.41
N VAL A 33 -9.11 -27.21 9.32
CA VAL A 33 -7.99 -27.25 8.37
C VAL A 33 -8.53 -27.18 6.94
N ASP A 34 -9.58 -27.93 6.62
CA ASP A 34 -10.20 -27.89 5.30
C ASP A 34 -10.81 -26.51 5.02
N VAL A 35 -11.49 -25.89 6.01
CA VAL A 35 -12.07 -24.54 5.89
C VAL A 35 -10.99 -23.48 5.63
N VAL A 36 -9.90 -23.49 6.39
CA VAL A 36 -8.82 -22.49 6.24
C VAL A 36 -8.05 -22.67 4.93
N ASN A 37 -7.99 -23.90 4.40
CA ASN A 37 -7.39 -24.20 3.11
C ASN A 37 -8.33 -23.91 1.91
N THR A 38 -9.55 -23.43 2.14
CA THR A 38 -10.44 -23.03 1.04
C THR A 38 -10.09 -21.64 0.51
N ASP A 39 -10.21 -21.48 -0.81
CA ASP A 39 -10.06 -20.18 -1.48
C ASP A 39 -11.06 -19.14 -0.91
N ALA A 40 -12.26 -19.59 -0.51
CA ALA A 40 -13.27 -18.72 0.08
C ALA A 40 -12.85 -18.12 1.44
N TYR A 41 -12.11 -18.87 2.28
CA TYR A 41 -11.57 -18.34 3.54
C TYR A 41 -10.44 -17.34 3.27
N ALA A 42 -9.57 -17.65 2.30
CA ALA A 42 -8.51 -16.75 1.87
C ALA A 42 -9.10 -15.43 1.32
N ASP A 43 -10.10 -15.51 0.47
CA ASP A 43 -10.81 -14.36 -0.11
C ASP A 43 -11.54 -13.54 0.95
N ALA A 44 -12.27 -14.20 1.87
CA ALA A 44 -12.97 -13.51 2.96
C ALA A 44 -11.99 -12.81 3.92
N SER A 45 -10.86 -13.45 4.22
CA SER A 45 -9.79 -12.87 5.04
C SER A 45 -9.14 -11.68 4.33
N GLY A 46 -8.87 -11.81 3.02
CA GLY A 46 -8.37 -10.73 2.19
C GLY A 46 -9.31 -9.53 2.15
N ALA A 47 -10.60 -9.77 1.90
CA ALA A 47 -11.63 -8.72 1.88
C ALA A 47 -11.78 -8.03 3.24
N MET A 48 -11.67 -8.76 4.35
CA MET A 48 -11.67 -8.19 5.70
C MET A 48 -10.43 -7.30 5.94
N LEU A 49 -9.27 -7.76 5.49
CA LEU A 49 -8.01 -7.00 5.64
C LEU A 49 -8.04 -5.75 4.77
N ASP A 50 -8.54 -5.84 3.55
CA ASP A 50 -8.77 -4.69 2.67
C ASP A 50 -9.79 -3.71 3.26
N ALA A 51 -10.91 -4.20 3.80
CA ALA A 51 -11.88 -3.36 4.48
C ALA A 51 -11.25 -2.65 5.70
N TRP A 52 -10.42 -3.35 6.46
CA TRP A 52 -9.67 -2.75 7.56
C TRP A 52 -8.69 -1.70 7.06
N LEU A 53 -7.91 -1.97 6.00
CA LEU A 53 -6.98 -1.02 5.41
C LEU A 53 -7.68 0.21 4.83
N VAL A 54 -8.81 0.04 4.15
CA VAL A 54 -9.65 1.15 3.64
C VAL A 54 -10.20 1.98 4.79
N SER A 55 -10.72 1.31 5.84
CA SER A 55 -11.20 2.00 7.05
C SER A 55 -10.08 2.72 7.81
N SER A 56 -8.83 2.26 7.66
CA SER A 56 -7.63 2.87 8.26
C SER A 56 -7.10 4.08 7.48
N GLY A 57 -7.71 4.42 6.33
CA GLY A 57 -7.34 5.61 5.54
C GLY A 57 -7.21 6.90 6.37
N PRO A 58 -8.17 7.24 7.25
CA PRO A 58 -8.05 8.39 8.14
C PRO A 58 -6.86 8.30 9.11
N PHE A 59 -6.52 7.10 9.58
CA PHE A 59 -5.35 6.89 10.44
C PHE A 59 -4.04 7.12 9.69
N ARG A 60 -3.91 6.56 8.47
CA ARG A 60 -2.75 6.83 7.60
C ARG A 60 -2.57 8.33 7.37
N LYS A 61 -3.67 9.05 7.09
CA LYS A 61 -3.64 10.50 6.90
C LYS A 61 -3.20 11.25 8.16
N ALA A 62 -3.70 10.87 9.34
CA ALA A 62 -3.29 11.47 10.59
C ALA A 62 -1.78 11.28 10.88
N VAL A 63 -1.24 10.11 10.54
CA VAL A 63 0.20 9.84 10.64
C VAL A 63 0.99 10.69 9.64
N GLU A 64 0.54 10.78 8.39
CA GLU A 64 1.16 11.65 7.38
C GLU A 64 1.18 13.12 7.80
N ASP A 65 0.07 13.64 8.32
CA ASP A 65 -0.04 15.02 8.78
C ASP A 65 0.88 15.28 9.99
N THR A 66 0.99 14.32 10.91
CA THR A 66 1.92 14.40 12.04
C THR A 66 3.38 14.42 11.57
N MET A 67 3.72 13.58 10.60
CA MET A 67 5.06 13.53 10.02
C MET A 67 5.39 14.85 9.30
N LYS A 68 4.44 15.41 8.53
CA LYS A 68 4.60 16.71 7.88
C LYS A 68 4.88 17.82 8.89
N ASN A 69 4.11 17.87 9.98
CA ASN A 69 4.32 18.85 11.05
C ASN A 69 5.68 18.67 11.75
N THR A 70 6.11 17.42 11.94
CA THR A 70 7.41 17.11 12.53
C THR A 70 8.55 17.57 11.61
N LEU A 71 8.48 17.26 10.32
CA LEU A 71 9.45 17.72 9.33
C LEU A 71 9.49 19.25 9.28
N ALA A 72 8.34 19.91 9.25
CA ALA A 72 8.25 21.37 9.29
C ALA A 72 8.88 21.96 10.57
N SER A 73 8.70 21.32 11.73
CA SER A 73 9.34 21.75 12.98
C SER A 73 10.88 21.64 12.95
N LEU A 74 11.40 20.71 12.15
CA LEU A 74 12.83 20.55 11.88
C LEU A 74 13.30 21.42 10.70
N ASN A 75 12.43 22.28 10.17
CA ASN A 75 12.69 23.09 8.97
C ASN A 75 13.07 22.24 7.74
N LEU A 76 12.53 21.01 7.67
CA LEU A 76 12.71 20.09 6.56
C LEU A 76 11.44 20.09 5.68
N PRO A 77 11.58 20.16 4.35
CA PRO A 77 10.43 20.07 3.46
C PRO A 77 9.89 18.64 3.42
N SER A 78 8.57 18.52 3.33
CA SER A 78 7.92 17.25 3.06
C SER A 78 8.14 16.81 1.61
N ARG A 79 8.03 15.50 1.35
CA ARG A 79 8.13 14.96 -0.01
C ARG A 79 7.13 15.62 -0.98
N ASP A 80 5.89 15.83 -0.55
CA ASP A 80 4.85 16.47 -1.36
C ASP A 80 5.19 17.91 -1.75
N GLU A 81 5.87 18.66 -0.87
CA GLU A 81 6.32 20.01 -1.18
C GLU A 81 7.45 20.00 -2.19
N VAL A 82 8.41 19.08 -2.06
CA VAL A 82 9.50 18.91 -3.03
C VAL A 82 8.95 18.54 -4.41
N THR A 83 8.01 17.59 -4.48
CA THR A 83 7.37 17.20 -5.74
C THR A 83 6.61 18.36 -6.37
N ARG A 84 5.80 19.09 -5.59
CA ARG A 84 5.07 20.27 -6.10
C ARG A 84 6.00 21.38 -6.57
N LEU A 85 7.13 21.59 -5.90
CA LEU A 85 8.13 22.54 -6.36
C LEU A 85 8.74 22.08 -7.69
N ALA A 86 9.10 20.81 -7.82
CA ALA A 86 9.65 20.26 -9.06
C ALA A 86 8.67 20.41 -10.24
N GLU A 87 7.38 20.09 -10.05
CA GLU A 87 6.34 20.28 -11.08
C GLU A 87 6.23 21.74 -11.52
N ARG A 88 6.28 22.67 -10.57
CA ARG A 88 6.23 24.11 -10.88
C ARG A 88 7.47 24.56 -11.64
N LEU A 89 8.66 24.06 -11.27
CA LEU A 89 9.90 24.34 -12.01
C LEU A 89 9.84 23.79 -13.43
N THR A 90 9.34 22.57 -13.64
CA THR A 90 9.13 22.01 -14.98
C THR A 90 8.16 22.85 -15.82
N ASN A 91 7.06 23.33 -15.24
CA ASN A 91 6.13 24.20 -15.96
C ASN A 91 6.75 25.57 -16.28
N ILE A 92 7.61 26.10 -15.41
CA ILE A 92 8.35 27.34 -15.69
C ILE A 92 9.31 27.10 -16.86
N GLU A 93 10.03 25.98 -16.89
CA GLU A 93 10.94 25.61 -17.99
C GLU A 93 10.22 25.59 -19.33
N VAL A 94 9.09 24.89 -19.43
CA VAL A 94 8.29 24.83 -20.67
C VAL A 94 7.85 26.22 -21.14
N ARG A 95 7.44 27.08 -20.20
CA ARG A 95 7.04 28.45 -20.54
C ARG A 95 8.23 29.33 -20.95
N LEU A 96 9.41 29.06 -20.39
CA LEU A 96 10.64 29.75 -20.75
C LEU A 96 11.04 29.37 -22.18
N ASP A 97 11.03 28.07 -22.50
CA ASP A 97 11.28 27.57 -23.87
C ASP A 97 10.32 28.19 -24.89
N ASP A 98 9.02 28.26 -24.56
CA ASP A 98 8.02 28.91 -25.42
C ASP A 98 8.29 30.40 -25.62
N MET A 99 8.82 31.08 -24.60
CA MET A 99 9.20 32.49 -24.68
C MET A 99 10.44 32.69 -25.55
N ASP A 100 11.44 31.82 -25.40
CA ASP A 100 12.66 31.84 -26.21
C ASP A 100 12.33 31.63 -27.70
N ALA A 101 11.47 30.66 -28.02
CA ALA A 101 11.00 30.43 -29.39
C ALA A 101 10.30 31.67 -29.99
N LYS A 102 9.45 32.35 -29.21
CA LYS A 102 8.77 33.58 -29.67
C LYS A 102 9.73 34.75 -29.85
N LEU A 103 10.74 34.86 -29.00
CA LEU A 103 11.78 35.90 -29.14
C LEU A 103 12.59 35.68 -30.43
N ASP A 104 12.97 34.44 -30.72
CA ASP A 104 13.66 34.09 -31.96
C ASP A 104 12.81 34.40 -33.20
N GLU A 105 11.50 34.11 -33.16
CA GLU A 105 10.57 34.47 -34.24
C GLU A 105 10.54 35.99 -34.46
N VAL A 106 10.41 36.80 -33.41
CA VAL A 106 10.40 38.26 -33.50
C VAL A 106 11.73 38.80 -34.04
N LEU A 107 12.87 38.26 -33.58
CA LEU A 107 14.19 38.64 -34.06
C LEU A 107 14.36 38.32 -35.55
N SER A 108 13.86 37.16 -35.98
CA SER A 108 13.90 36.76 -37.39
C SER A 108 13.06 37.70 -38.27
N ALA A 109 11.84 38.04 -37.84
CA ALA A 109 10.95 38.95 -38.54
C ALA A 109 11.54 40.37 -38.64
N CYS A 110 12.16 40.86 -37.56
CA CYS A 110 12.85 42.15 -37.54
C CYS A 110 14.00 42.17 -38.56
N ARG A 111 14.81 41.11 -38.60
CA ARG A 111 15.91 40.98 -39.58
C ARG A 111 15.41 40.96 -41.02
N SER A 112 14.38 40.17 -41.31
CA SER A 112 13.76 40.15 -42.64
C SER A 112 13.20 41.52 -43.04
N SER A 113 12.66 42.29 -42.10
CA SER A 113 12.18 43.66 -42.38
C SER A 113 13.30 44.63 -42.76
N MET A 114 14.49 44.48 -42.15
CA MET A 114 15.65 45.31 -42.43
C MET A 114 16.25 45.02 -43.80
N ASP A 115 16.36 43.74 -44.18
CA ASP A 115 16.83 43.34 -45.51
C ASP A 115 15.90 43.84 -46.62
N ASN A 116 14.59 43.84 -46.39
CA ASN A 116 13.59 44.29 -47.36
C ASN A 116 13.51 45.83 -47.51
N SER A 117 14.12 46.61 -46.60
CA SER A 117 14.16 48.07 -46.68
C SER A 117 15.45 48.62 -47.31
N GLY A 118 16.44 47.75 -47.60
CA GLY A 118 17.74 48.10 -48.19
C GLY A 118 17.86 47.85 -49.70
N ASN A 119 16.78 47.41 -50.35
CA ASN A 119 16.69 47.14 -51.80
C ASN A 119 15.60 48.00 -52.44
#